data_AF-A0A8T4S9V4-F1
#
_entry.id   AF-A0A8T4S9V4-F1
#
_cell.length_a   1.000
_cell.length_b   1.000
_cell.length_c   1.000
_cell.angle_alpha   90.00
_cell.angle_beta   90.00
_cell.angle_gamma   90.00
#
_symmetry.space_group_name_H-M   'P 1'
#
loop_
_entity.id
_entity.type
_entity.pdbx_description
1 polymer ?
#
loop_
_entity_poly.entity_id
_entity_poly.type
_entity_poly.pdbx_seq_one_letter_code
_entity_poly.pdbx_strand_id
1 'polypeptide(L)' 'METQEQIDKLKEFIQGYYEEKAHNLANKGISTLVIDFSDLLKFEPEIADSLIEDPEE' A
#
# COMPACT_ATOMS: atom_id res chain seq x y z
N MET A 1 -14.50 -6.68 -2.46
CA MET A 1 -14.43 -6.28 -1.03
C MET A 1 -15.22 -5.00 -0.83
N GLU A 2 -15.61 -4.67 0.40
CA GLU A 2 -16.13 -3.33 0.70
C GLU A 2 -14.96 -2.33 0.76
N THR A 3 -15.16 -1.07 0.33
CA THR A 3 -14.10 -0.04 0.28
C THR A 3 -13.38 0.13 1.61
N GLN A 4 -14.11 0.07 2.73
CA GLN A 4 -13.52 0.21 4.06
C GLN A 4 -12.55 -0.94 4.37
N GLU A 5 -12.90 -2.16 3.98
CA GLU A 5 -12.07 -3.34 4.16
C GLU A 5 -10.76 -3.25 3.35
N GLN A 6 -10.85 -2.72 2.12
CA GLN A 6 -9.68 -2.46 1.28
C GLN A 6 -8.74 -1.41 1.90
N ILE A 7 -9.30 -0.32 2.45
CA ILE A 7 -8.53 0.72 3.16
C ILE A 7 -7.82 0.11 4.37
N ASP A 8 -8.51 -0.69 5.17
CA ASP A 8 -7.95 -1.29 6.37
C ASP A 8 -6.81 -2.26 6.02
N LYS A 9 -6.98 -3.09 4.99
CA LYS A 9 -5.95 -3.98 4.46
C LYS A 9 -4.73 -3.23 3.92
N LEU A 10 -4.93 -2.17 3.15
CA LEU A 10 -3.83 -1.33 2.64
C LEU A 10 -3.07 -0.65 3.78
N LYS A 11 -3.77 -0.23 4.84
CA LYS A 11 -3.14 0.33 6.04
C LYS A 11 -2.26 -0.70 6.74
N GLU A 12 -2.77 -1.91 6.95
CA GLU A 12 -1.99 -3.02 7.52
C GLU A 12 -0.77 -3.35 6.68
N PHE A 13 -0.91 -3.38 5.35
CA PHE A 13 0.19 -3.59 4.42
C PHE A 13 1.28 -2.52 4.55
N ILE A 14 0.92 -1.24 4.51
CA ILE A 14 1.88 -0.15 4.62
C ILE A 14 2.59 -0.19 5.98
N GLN A 15 1.86 -0.47 7.07
CA GLN A 15 2.43 -0.61 8.41
C GLN A 15 3.39 -1.81 8.48
N GLY A 16 3.04 -2.96 7.92
CA GLY A 16 3.86 -4.17 7.98
C GLY A 16 5.11 -4.13 7.11
N TYR A 17 5.07 -3.49 5.95
CA TYR A 17 6.12 -3.58 4.93
C TYR A 17 6.88 -2.27 4.67
N TYR A 18 6.26 -1.12 4.95
CA TYR A 18 6.77 0.18 4.54
C TYR A 18 6.91 1.21 5.68
N GLU A 19 6.55 0.87 6.92
CA GLU A 19 6.56 1.79 8.06
C GLU A 19 7.94 2.44 8.28
N GLU A 20 9.01 1.64 8.33
CA GLU A 20 10.38 2.17 8.51
C GLU A 20 10.77 3.12 7.36
N LYS A 21 10.44 2.74 6.11
CA LYS A 21 10.73 3.57 4.93
C LYS A 21 9.93 4.87 4.97
N ALA A 22 8.66 4.82 5.36
CA ALA A 22 7.80 5.99 5.50
C ALA A 22 8.33 6.96 6.56
N HIS A 23 8.73 6.48 7.73
CA HIS A 23 9.35 7.30 8.78
C HIS A 23 10.67 7.94 8.29
N ASN A 24 11.51 7.17 7.61
CA ASN A 24 12.77 7.67 7.06
C ASN A 24 12.57 8.76 6.00
N LEU A 25 11.53 8.65 5.16
CA LEU A 25 11.18 9.66 4.16
C LEU A 25 10.60 10.91 4.83
N ALA A 26 9.70 10.74 5.80
CA ALA A 26 9.10 11.85 6.55
C ALA A 26 10.16 12.67 7.30
N ASN A 27 11.14 12.02 7.93
CA ASN A 27 12.28 12.69 8.60
C ASN A 27 13.15 13.50 7.63
N LYS A 28 13.11 13.17 6.33
CA LYS A 28 13.82 13.91 5.26
C LYS A 28 12.94 14.99 4.61
N GLY A 29 11.71 15.20 5.10
CA GLY A 29 10.74 16.12 4.51
C GLY A 29 10.16 15.64 3.18
N ILE A 30 10.29 14.35 2.85
CA ILE A 30 9.75 13.77 1.63
C ILE A 30 8.35 13.25 1.90
N SER A 31 7.36 13.75 1.15
CA SER A 31 5.94 13.41 1.31
C SER A 31 5.43 12.34 0.33
N THR A 32 6.33 11.68 -0.41
CA THR A 32 5.98 10.67 -1.41
C THR A 32 6.56 9.33 -1.01
N LEU A 33 5.74 8.29 -1.05
CA LEU A 33 6.16 6.90 -0.82
C LEU A 33 5.99 6.12 -2.12
N VAL A 34 7.06 5.47 -2.56
CA VAL A 34 7.01 4.53 -3.69
C VAL A 34 6.82 3.13 -3.13
N ILE A 35 5.71 2.51 -3.54
CA ILE A 35 5.27 1.16 -3.17
C ILE A 35 5.55 0.23 -4.35
N ASP A 36 6.13 -0.94 -4.08
CA ASP A 36 6.27 -2.01 -5.06
C ASP A 36 5.02 -2.91 -5.00
N PHE A 37 4.24 -2.92 -6.08
CA PHE A 37 3.02 -3.73 -6.18
C PHE A 37 3.32 -5.24 -6.11
N SER A 38 4.55 -5.67 -6.38
CA SER A 38 4.97 -7.06 -6.19
C SER A 38 4.90 -7.49 -4.72
N ASP A 39 5.02 -6.54 -3.77
CA ASP A 39 4.86 -6.83 -2.34
C ASP A 39 3.39 -6.83 -1.95
N LEU A 40 2.57 -5.95 -2.55
CA LEU A 40 1.12 -5.95 -2.35
C LEU A 40 0.52 -7.27 -2.87
N LEU A 41 0.97 -7.75 -4.03
CA LEU A 41 0.55 -9.02 -4.61
C LEU A 41 0.86 -10.22 -3.69
N LYS A 42 1.94 -10.18 -2.90
CA LYS A 42 2.26 -11.24 -1.92
C LYS A 42 1.40 -11.14 -0.66
N PHE A 43 1.00 -9.92 -0.28
CA PHE A 43 0.25 -9.66 0.93
C PHE A 43 -1.25 -9.88 0.74
N GLU A 44 -1.82 -9.26 -0.29
CA GLU A 44 -3.24 -9.32 -0.61
C GLU A 44 -3.46 -9.30 -2.14
N PRO A 45 -3.45 -10.48 -2.79
CA PRO A 45 -3.55 -10.59 -4.24
C PRO A 45 -4.81 -9.96 -4.82
N GLU A 46 -5.96 -10.09 -4.13
CA GLU A 46 -7.23 -9.57 -4.61
C GLU A 46 -7.20 -8.03 -4.77
N ILE A 47 -6.55 -7.33 -3.84
CA ILE A 47 -6.39 -5.87 -3.93
C ILE A 47 -5.39 -5.50 -5.03
N ALA A 48 -4.30 -6.26 -5.16
CA ALA A 48 -3.29 -6.01 -6.19
C ALA A 48 -3.89 -6.16 -7.60
N ASP A 49 -4.65 -7.22 -7.84
CA ASP A 49 -5.33 -7.47 -9.10
C ASP A 49 -6.38 -6.37 -9.38
N SER A 50 -7.17 -5.99 -8.38
CA SER A 50 -8.18 -4.92 -8.52
C SER A 50 -7.56 -3.57 -8.91
N LEU A 51 -6.43 -3.16 -8.30
CA LEU A 51 -5.76 -1.90 -8.64
C LEU A 51 -5.06 -1.94 -10.01
N ILE A 52 -4.75 -3.13 -10.54
CA ILE A 52 -4.24 -3.30 -11.90
C ILE A 52 -5.38 -3.14 -12.91
N GLU A 53 -6.55 -3.70 -12.61
CA GLU A 53 -7.73 -3.61 -13.46
C GLU A 53 -8.34 -2.20 -13.45
N ASP A 54 -8.39 -1.55 -12.29
CA ASP A 54 -8.85 -0.17 -12.12
C ASP A 54 -7.89 0.64 -11.23
N PRO A 55 -6.90 1.33 -11.83
CA PRO A 55 -5.91 2.10 -11.08
C PRO A 55 -6.41 3.46 -10.57
N GLU A 56 -7.62 3.89 -10.97
CA GLU A 56 -8.19 5.18 -10.55
C GLU A 56 -9.06 5.07 -9.28
N GLU A 57 -9.52 3.87 -8.93
CA GLU A 57 -10.16 3.54 -7.63
C GLU A 57 -9.14 3.41 -6.48
#